data_AF-A0A3P7CLW8-F1
#
_entry.id   AF-A0A3P7CLW8-F1
#
_cell.length_a   1.000
_cell.length_b   1.000
_cell.length_c   1.000
_cell.angle_alpha   90.00
_cell.angle_beta   90.00
_cell.angle_gamma   90.00
#
_symmetry.space_group_name_H-M   'P 1'
#
loop_
_entity.id
_entity.type
_entity.pdbx_description
1 polymer ?
#
loop_
_entity_poly.entity_id
_entity_poly.type
_entity_poly.pdbx_seq_one_letter_code
_entity_poly.pdbx_strand_id
1 'polypeptide(L)'
;MSHDAGFNNTDAQPLDFIAPAESVIREAPITEESRNLLRQRISSGLISHKKRKTLSKAEIEAHRTLKADKNIVILAADKGRSTVILNKENYANKFEALLGDRTAYIPREDDMTKTLGPAKSSDIKSNNAD
;
A
#
# COMPACT_ATOMS: atom_id res chain seq x y z
N MET A 1 29.82 22.96 10.91
CA MET A 1 29.88 21.49 11.10
C MET A 1 28.58 21.08 11.77
N SER A 2 27.56 20.78 10.99
CA SER A 2 26.24 20.40 11.51
C SER A 2 26.14 18.89 11.39
N HIS A 3 26.24 18.21 12.54
CA HIS A 3 26.07 16.77 12.61
C HIS A 3 24.56 16.49 12.53
N ASP A 4 24.05 16.22 11.34
CA ASP A 4 22.71 15.66 11.17
C ASP A 4 22.78 14.20 11.60
N ALA A 5 22.56 13.96 12.89
CA ALA A 5 22.35 12.61 13.40
C ALA A 5 21.00 12.13 12.87
N GLY A 6 21.03 11.57 11.66
CA GLY A 6 19.90 10.93 11.01
C GLY A 6 19.48 9.69 11.80
N PHE A 7 18.68 9.88 12.84
CA PHE A 7 17.96 8.78 13.45
C PHE A 7 16.87 8.35 12.47
N ASN A 8 17.12 7.27 11.73
CA ASN A 8 16.14 6.58 10.90
C ASN A 8 15.09 5.91 11.80
N ASN A 9 14.18 6.71 12.35
CA ASN A 9 13.10 6.27 13.26
C ASN A 9 11.87 5.74 12.51
N THR A 10 12.05 5.27 11.27
CA THR A 10 10.95 4.85 10.38
C THR A 10 10.25 3.58 10.89
N ASP A 11 10.89 2.81 11.76
CA ASP A 11 10.39 1.52 12.27
C ASP A 11 10.16 1.46 13.79
N ALA A 12 10.60 2.49 14.54
CA ALA A 12 10.42 2.52 15.98
C ALA A 12 8.93 2.60 16.31
N GLN A 13 8.41 1.58 16.99
CA GLN A 13 7.01 1.57 17.38
C GLN A 13 6.82 2.61 18.48
N PRO A 14 5.69 3.35 18.51
CA PRO A 14 5.39 4.27 19.60
C PRO A 14 5.53 3.64 20.99
N LEU A 15 5.31 2.32 21.07
CA LEU A 15 5.47 1.50 22.27
C LEU A 15 6.90 1.50 22.83
N ASP A 16 7.92 1.51 21.97
CA ASP A 16 9.34 1.48 22.36
C ASP A 16 9.77 2.79 23.05
N PHE A 17 9.04 3.88 22.80
CA PHE A 17 9.26 5.17 23.44
C PHE A 17 8.45 5.35 24.73
N ILE A 18 7.24 4.78 24.80
CA ILE A 18 6.31 5.00 25.93
C ILE A 18 6.87 4.45 27.24
N ALA A 19 7.40 3.23 27.26
CA ALA A 19 7.85 2.60 28.50
C ALA A 19 9.06 3.32 29.14
N PRO A 20 10.13 3.68 28.39
CA PRO A 20 11.23 4.48 28.93
C PRO A 20 10.77 5.88 29.41
N ALA A 21 9.91 6.55 28.64
CA ALA A 21 9.39 7.86 29.01
C ALA A 21 8.57 7.80 30.31
N GLU A 22 7.68 6.83 30.47
CA GLU A 22 6.88 6.67 31.69
C GLU A 22 7.75 6.33 32.91
N SER A 23 8.83 5.56 32.74
CA SER A 23 9.77 5.27 33.84
C SER A 23 10.42 6.54 34.37
N VAL A 24 10.94 7.40 33.49
CA VAL A 24 11.55 8.69 33.86
C VAL A 24 10.53 9.61 34.53
N ILE A 25 9.31 9.65 34.01
CA ILE A 25 8.20 10.46 34.53
C ILE A 25 7.79 10.01 35.94
N ARG A 26 7.82 8.70 36.21
CA ARG A 26 7.52 8.13 37.53
C ARG A 26 8.61 8.46 38.56
N GLU A 27 9.87 8.42 38.16
CA GLU A 27 11.02 8.67 39.04
C GLU A 27 11.30 10.16 39.30
N ALA A 28 10.73 11.05 38.48
CA ALA A 28 10.93 12.49 38.63
C ALA A 28 10.33 13.04 39.96
N PRO A 29 11.06 13.94 40.68
CA PRO A 29 10.60 14.55 41.92
C PRO A 29 9.60 15.69 41.66
N ILE A 30 8.45 15.35 41.07
CA ILE A 30 7.39 16.28 40.67
C ILE A 30 6.01 15.80 41.15
N THR A 31 5.04 16.72 41.19
CA THR A 31 3.67 16.43 41.65
C THR A 31 2.92 15.52 40.68
N GLU A 32 1.93 14.76 41.16
CA GLU A 32 1.12 13.88 40.29
C GLU A 32 0.38 14.66 39.20
N GLU A 33 -0.05 15.90 39.49
CA GLU A 33 -0.68 16.77 38.50
C GLU A 33 0.27 17.08 37.34
N SER A 34 1.53 17.44 37.65
CA SER A 34 2.55 17.71 36.63
C SER A 34 2.94 16.45 35.85
N ARG A 35 2.94 15.29 36.52
CA ARG A 35 3.15 13.97 35.91
C ARG A 35 2.07 13.66 34.89
N ASN A 36 0.81 13.82 35.28
CA ASN A 36 -0.33 13.60 34.39
C ASN A 36 -0.34 14.60 33.22
N LEU A 37 0.00 15.88 33.47
CA LEU A 37 0.14 16.87 32.41
C LEU A 37 1.21 16.45 31.39
N LEU A 38 2.35 15.93 31.84
CA LEU A 38 3.42 15.47 30.97
C LEU A 38 3.00 14.23 30.17
N ARG A 39 2.32 13.26 30.79
CA ARG A 39 1.71 12.11 30.10
C ARG A 39 0.75 12.57 29.01
N GLN A 40 -0.18 13.47 29.33
CA GLN A 40 -1.13 14.02 28.35
C GLN A 40 -0.42 14.72 27.19
N ARG A 41 0.66 15.46 27.47
CA ARG A 41 1.42 16.17 26.43
C ARG A 41 2.20 15.21 25.53
N ILE A 42 2.77 14.15 26.09
CA ILE A 42 3.46 13.11 25.34
C ILE A 42 2.45 12.29 24.51
N SER A 43 1.35 11.84 25.11
CA SER A 43 0.28 11.12 24.42
C SER A 43 -0.30 11.94 23.27
N SER A 44 -0.59 13.22 23.48
CA SER A 44 -1.08 14.10 22.42
C SER A 44 -0.05 14.31 21.31
N GLY A 45 1.25 14.42 21.63
CA GLY A 45 2.34 14.47 20.65
C GLY A 45 2.45 13.19 19.81
N LEU A 46 2.35 12.02 20.44
CA LEU A 46 2.37 10.72 19.75
C LEU A 46 1.15 10.52 18.84
N ILE A 47 -0.04 10.91 19.31
CA ILE A 47 -1.29 10.84 18.51
C ILE A 47 -1.24 11.87 17.37
N SER A 48 -0.65 13.04 17.60
CA SER A 48 -0.48 14.08 16.59
C SER A 48 0.59 13.74 15.55
N HIS A 49 1.40 12.70 15.78
CA HIS A 49 2.40 12.21 14.83
C HIS A 49 1.71 11.64 13.58
N LYS A 50 1.30 12.53 12.68
CA LYS A 50 0.85 12.18 11.34
C LYS A 50 2.03 11.61 10.59
N LYS A 51 1.91 10.37 10.11
CA LYS A 51 2.87 9.81 9.13
C LYS A 51 3.03 10.85 8.03
N ARG A 52 4.25 11.38 7.88
CA ARG A 52 4.53 12.39 6.86
C ARG A 52 4.17 11.79 5.51
N LYS A 53 3.41 12.53 4.70
CA LYS A 53 3.15 12.11 3.32
C LYS A 53 4.48 12.19 2.58
N THR A 54 5.09 11.05 2.30
CA THR A 54 6.38 10.96 1.62
C THR A 54 6.29 11.39 0.15
N LEU A 55 5.10 11.31 -0.44
CA LEU A 55 4.88 11.64 -1.85
C LEU A 55 4.79 13.16 -2.06
N SER A 56 5.54 13.64 -3.04
CA SER A 56 5.44 15.00 -3.57
C SER A 56 4.07 15.24 -4.24
N LYS A 57 3.73 16.51 -4.47
CA LYS A 57 2.50 16.88 -5.18
C LYS A 57 2.42 16.26 -6.57
N ALA A 58 3.55 16.23 -7.28
CA ALA A 58 3.63 15.65 -8.62
C ALA A 58 3.38 14.14 -8.61
N GLU A 59 3.94 13.41 -7.64
CA GLU A 59 3.71 11.97 -7.49
C GLU A 59 2.27 11.64 -7.10
N ILE A 60 1.66 12.44 -6.23
CA ILE A 60 0.24 12.29 -5.88
C ILE A 60 -0.64 12.48 -7.12
N GLU A 61 -0.36 13.50 -7.93
CA GLU A 61 -1.12 13.75 -9.14
C GLU A 61 -0.90 12.65 -10.17
N ALA A 62 0.34 12.23 -10.42
CA ALA A 62 0.65 11.10 -11.29
C ALA A 62 -0.09 9.83 -10.86
N HIS A 63 -0.11 9.51 -9.55
CA HIS A 63 -0.85 8.37 -9.03
C HIS A 63 -2.36 8.50 -9.25
N ARG A 64 -2.94 9.70 -9.16
CA ARG A 64 -4.36 9.96 -9.47
C ARG A 64 -4.64 9.79 -10.96
N THR A 65 -3.80 10.33 -11.83
CA THR A 65 -3.92 10.19 -13.28
C THR A 65 -3.87 8.72 -13.67
N LEU A 66 -2.90 7.96 -13.15
CA LEU A 66 -2.78 6.53 -13.39
C LEU A 66 -4.01 5.74 -12.93
N LYS A 67 -4.63 6.12 -11.81
CA LYS A 67 -5.84 5.47 -11.30
C LYS A 67 -7.10 5.83 -12.09
N ALA A 68 -7.14 7.02 -12.69
CA ALA A 68 -8.26 7.50 -13.49
C ALA A 68 -8.25 6.90 -14.91
N ASP A 69 -7.09 6.52 -15.42
CA ASP A 69 -6.94 5.92 -16.74
C ASP A 69 -7.54 4.50 -16.78
N LYS A 70 -8.58 4.32 -17.59
CA LYS A 70 -9.29 3.04 -17.77
C LYS A 70 -8.47 2.00 -18.54
N ASN A 71 -7.45 2.43 -19.28
CA ASN A 71 -6.55 1.57 -20.02
C ASN A 71 -5.41 1.02 -19.15
N ILE A 72 -5.21 1.57 -17.95
CA ILE A 72 -4.24 1.06 -16.97
C ILE A 72 -4.94 0.18 -15.94
N VAL A 73 -4.35 -0.97 -15.65
CA VAL A 73 -4.76 -1.89 -14.58
C VAL A 73 -3.66 -1.87 -13.52
N ILE A 74 -4.03 -1.56 -12.27
CA ILE A 74 -3.11 -1.52 -11.13
C ILE A 74 -3.61 -2.52 -10.08
N LEU A 75 -2.79 -3.52 -9.77
CA LEU A 75 -3.16 -4.61 -8.85
C LEU A 75 -1.97 -4.95 -7.93
N ALA A 76 -2.27 -5.52 -6.77
CA ALA A 76 -1.23 -6.17 -5.98
C ALA A 76 -0.68 -7.36 -6.78
N ALA A 77 0.64 -7.51 -6.81
CA ALA A 77 1.25 -8.68 -7.41
C ALA A 77 0.99 -9.91 -6.52
N ASP A 78 0.86 -11.08 -7.13
CA ASP A 78 0.75 -12.35 -6.40
C ASP A 78 2.00 -12.63 -5.54
N LYS A 79 3.17 -12.21 -6.02
CA LYS A 79 4.45 -12.43 -5.35
C LYS A 79 4.97 -11.16 -4.69
N GLY A 80 5.37 -11.30 -3.44
CA GLY A 80 6.04 -10.25 -2.66
C GLY A 80 5.11 -9.07 -2.35
N ARG A 81 5.71 -7.95 -1.94
CA ARG A 81 5.01 -6.67 -1.67
C ARG A 81 5.07 -5.75 -2.90
N SER A 82 4.90 -6.33 -4.08
CA SER A 82 5.01 -5.61 -5.35
C SER A 82 3.64 -5.22 -5.89
N THR A 83 3.64 -4.29 -6.84
CA THR A 83 2.44 -3.82 -7.55
C THR A 83 2.63 -4.05 -9.04
N VAL A 84 1.63 -4.62 -9.70
CA VAL A 84 1.60 -4.76 -11.16
C VAL A 84 0.87 -3.56 -11.74
N ILE A 85 1.48 -2.92 -12.75
CA ILE A 85 0.88 -1.86 -13.55
C ILE A 85 0.89 -2.34 -15.00
N LEU A 86 -0.29 -2.47 -15.60
CA LEU A 86 -0.44 -2.99 -16.96
C LEU A 86 -1.26 -2.04 -17.82
N ASN A 87 -0.71 -1.64 -18.96
CA ASN A 87 -1.49 -0.98 -20.01
C ASN A 87 -2.14 -2.03 -20.92
N LYS A 88 -3.48 -2.00 -21.01
CA LYS A 88 -4.28 -2.99 -21.75
C LYS A 88 -3.98 -3.02 -23.24
N GLU A 89 -3.92 -1.85 -23.88
CA GLU A 89 -3.71 -1.75 -25.33
C GLU A 89 -2.31 -2.22 -25.71
N ASN A 90 -1.29 -1.76 -24.97
CA ASN A 90 0.08 -2.19 -25.18
C ASN A 90 0.26 -3.70 -24.92
N TYR A 91 -0.41 -4.23 -23.91
CA TYR A 91 -0.40 -5.67 -23.63
C TYR A 91 -1.02 -6.46 -24.78
N ALA A 92 -2.22 -6.08 -25.23
CA ALA A 92 -2.89 -6.74 -26.35
C ALA A 92 -2.03 -6.70 -27.61
N ASN A 93 -1.47 -5.55 -27.97
CA ASN A 93 -0.61 -5.42 -29.16
C ASN A 93 0.62 -6.33 -29.09
N LYS A 94 1.26 -6.40 -27.92
CA LYS A 94 2.43 -7.29 -27.72
C LYS A 94 2.04 -8.76 -27.72
N PHE A 95 0.89 -9.08 -27.14
CA PHE A 95 0.35 -10.43 -27.12
C PHE A 95 0.05 -10.94 -28.53
N GLU A 96 -0.62 -10.13 -29.34
CA GLU A 96 -0.89 -10.45 -30.75
C GLU A 96 0.40 -10.56 -31.57
N ALA A 97 1.36 -9.65 -31.37
CA ALA A 97 2.65 -9.73 -32.05
C ALA A 97 3.44 -11.00 -31.69
N LEU A 98 3.36 -11.43 -30.43
CA LEU A 98 4.04 -12.62 -29.94
C LEU A 98 3.38 -13.90 -30.47
N LEU A 99 2.05 -14.01 -30.37
CA LEU A 99 1.32 -15.20 -30.81
C LEU A 99 1.10 -15.26 -32.33
N GLY A 100 1.25 -14.14 -33.02
CA GLY A 100 1.23 -14.08 -34.48
C GLY A 100 2.44 -14.75 -35.13
N ASP A 101 3.52 -15.02 -34.36
CA ASP A 101 4.68 -15.74 -34.86
C ASP A 101 4.39 -17.23 -35.07
N ARG A 102 4.04 -17.57 -36.31
CA ARG A 102 3.76 -18.95 -36.73
C ARG A 102 4.99 -19.84 -36.84
N THR A 103 6.19 -19.28 -36.71
CA THR A 103 7.43 -20.07 -36.65
C THR A 103 7.68 -20.61 -35.26
N ALA A 104 7.29 -19.86 -34.23
CA ALA A 104 7.42 -20.25 -32.82
C ALA A 104 6.15 -20.90 -32.24
N TYR A 105 4.97 -20.48 -32.68
CA TYR A 105 3.68 -20.92 -32.13
C TYR A 105 2.74 -21.46 -33.22
N ILE A 106 2.07 -22.57 -32.93
CA ILE A 106 1.07 -23.16 -33.83
C ILE A 106 -0.31 -23.01 -33.17
N PRO A 107 -1.32 -22.44 -33.86
CA PRO A 107 -2.68 -22.39 -33.35
C PRO A 107 -3.20 -23.78 -33.06
N ARG A 108 -3.70 -24.00 -31.84
CA ARG A 108 -4.34 -25.25 -31.47
C ARG A 108 -5.81 -25.22 -31.89
N GLU A 109 -6.26 -26.28 -32.57
CA GLU A 109 -7.64 -26.39 -33.09
C GLU A 109 -8.68 -26.60 -31.97
N ASP A 110 -8.27 -27.22 -30.86
CA ASP A 110 -9.13 -27.47 -29.71
C ASP A 110 -9.18 -26.28 -28.74
N ASP A 111 -10.38 -25.72 -28.55
CA ASP A 111 -10.64 -24.72 -27.54
C ASP A 111 -10.75 -25.35 -26.13
N MET A 112 -9.62 -25.38 -25.40
CA MET A 112 -9.61 -25.87 -24.01
C MET A 112 -10.46 -25.04 -23.05
N THR A 113 -10.89 -23.82 -23.42
CA THR A 113 -11.74 -22.99 -22.55
C THR A 113 -13.17 -23.50 -22.45
N LYS A 114 -13.61 -24.37 -23.38
CA LYS A 114 -14.93 -25.02 -23.34
C LYS A 114 -15.03 -26.15 -22.31
N THR A 115 -13.89 -26.64 -21.80
CA THR A 115 -13.84 -27.71 -20.80
C THR A 115 -13.82 -27.18 -19.36
N LEU A 116 -14.00 -25.86 -19.16
CA LEU A 116 -14.44 -25.32 -17.88
C LEU A 116 -15.97 -25.21 -17.93
N GLY A 117 -16.66 -26.26 -17.49
CA GLY A 117 -18.09 -26.15 -17.15
C GLY A 117 -18.32 -25.06 -16.09
N PRO A 118 -19.56 -24.58 -15.90
CA PRO A 118 -19.87 -23.46 -15.02
C PRO A 118 -19.57 -23.82 -13.56
N ALA A 119 -18.34 -23.59 -13.10
CA ALA A 119 -18.00 -23.54 -11.69
C ALA A 119 -18.56 -22.24 -11.11
N LYS A 120 -19.85 -22.30 -10.80
CA LYS A 120 -20.63 -21.45 -9.90
C LYS A 120 -20.20 -19.98 -9.81
N SER A 121 -20.84 -19.18 -10.66
CA SER A 121 -21.22 -17.81 -10.29
C SER A 121 -22.32 -17.88 -9.23
N SER A 122 -21.95 -18.20 -8.00
CA SER A 122 -22.76 -17.94 -6.82
C SER A 122 -21.79 -17.56 -5.72
N ASP A 123 -21.48 -16.27 -5.61
CA ASP A 123 -21.16 -15.56 -4.37
C ASP A 123 -20.71 -14.10 -4.63
N ILE A 124 -21.34 -13.41 -5.58
CA ILE A 124 -21.39 -11.94 -5.55
C ILE A 124 -22.80 -11.51 -5.93
N LYS A 125 -23.76 -11.77 -5.03
CA LYS A 125 -24.98 -10.96 -5.02
C LYS A 125 -24.56 -9.57 -4.55
N SER A 126 -24.74 -8.62 -5.46
CA SER A 126 -24.92 -7.21 -5.17
C SER A 126 -25.91 -7.02 -4.02
N ASN A 127 -25.43 -6.56 -2.86
CA ASN A 127 -26.29 -5.85 -1.93
C ASN A 127 -26.24 -4.38 -2.34
N ASN A 128 -27.26 -3.96 -3.09
CA ASN A 128 -27.64 -2.56 -3.27
C ASN A 128 -29.18 -2.49 -3.32
N ALA A 129 -29.72 -1.44 -2.70
CA ALA A 129 -31.12 -1.09 -2.37
C ALA A 129 -31.65 -1.75 -1.08
N ASP A 130 -32.11 -1.04 -0.04
CA ASP A 130 -32.51 0.38 0.12
C ASP A 130 -31.57 1.20 1.02
#